data_AF-A0A935BXK4-F1
#
_entry.id   AF-A0A935BXK4-F1
#
_cell.length_a   1.000
_cell.length_b   1.000
_cell.length_c   1.000
_cell.angle_alpha   90.00
_cell.angle_beta   90.00
_cell.angle_gamma   90.00
#
_symmetry.space_group_name_H-M   'P 1'
#
loop_
_entity.id
_entity.type
_entity.pdbx_description
1 polymer ?
#
loop_
_entity_poly.entity_id
_entity_poly.type
_entity_poly.pdbx_seq_one_letter_code
_entity_poly.pdbx_strand_id
1 'polypeptide(L)'
;MTRKRRPTTINYLSVAALMRALLDGPATVKDLMHESGLSACTCRRYVNALRKARVIHVKLWDVDSYGKRSLASYAIGDKDDAPRAPKSSAEREAARRERLRQKNRTRRINGIVQASVTA
;
A
#
# COMPACT_ATOMS: atom_id res chain seq x y z
N MET A 1 10.53 -26.42 0.95
CA MET A 1 9.60 -26.43 2.10
C MET A 1 9.52 -25.01 2.68
N THR A 2 8.37 -24.34 2.57
CA THR A 2 8.17 -22.99 3.14
C THR A 2 7.89 -23.09 4.64
N ARG A 3 8.76 -22.52 5.48
CA ARG A 3 8.58 -22.51 6.94
C ARG A 3 7.26 -21.82 7.32
N LYS A 4 6.33 -22.55 7.93
CA LYS A 4 5.07 -22.01 8.48
C LYS A 4 5.42 -20.96 9.54
N ARG A 5 5.06 -19.69 9.30
CA ARG A 5 5.28 -18.62 10.28
C ARG A 5 4.31 -18.80 11.44
N ARG A 6 4.77 -18.56 12.67
CA ARG A 6 3.89 -18.55 13.86
C ARG A 6 2.85 -17.43 13.70
N PRO A 7 1.58 -17.66 14.10
CA PRO A 7 0.58 -16.61 14.13
C PRO A 7 1.08 -15.45 14.99
N THR A 8 0.95 -14.23 14.50
CA THR A 8 1.22 -13.04 15.32
C THR A 8 -0.01 -12.81 16.19
N THR A 9 0.16 -12.82 17.51
CA THR A 9 -0.91 -12.45 18.44
C THR A 9 -1.17 -10.96 18.33
N ILE A 10 -2.44 -10.58 18.27
CA ILE A 10 -2.88 -9.20 18.12
C ILE A 10 -3.91 -8.93 19.20
N ASN A 11 -3.89 -7.72 19.77
CA ASN A 11 -4.83 -7.32 20.80
C ASN A 11 -6.27 -7.38 20.24
N TYR A 12 -7.17 -8.06 20.94
CA TYR A 12 -8.57 -8.20 20.57
C TYR A 12 -9.30 -6.84 20.49
N LEU A 13 -8.92 -5.86 21.33
CA LEU A 13 -9.49 -4.50 21.28
C LEU A 13 -9.15 -3.80 19.95
N SER A 14 -7.89 -3.91 19.51
CA SER A 14 -7.46 -3.35 18.23
C SER A 14 -8.18 -3.99 17.04
N VAL A 15 -8.44 -5.29 17.11
CA VAL A 15 -9.22 -5.99 16.07
C VAL A 15 -10.67 -5.52 16.07
N ALA A 16 -11.29 -5.35 17.24
CA ALA A 16 -12.65 -4.84 17.34
C ALA A 16 -12.77 -3.41 16.77
N ALA A 17 -11.82 -2.52 17.10
CA ALA A 17 -11.79 -1.16 16.54
C ALA A 17 -11.58 -1.16 15.01
N LEU A 18 -10.68 -2.01 14.51
CA LEU A 18 -10.47 -2.18 13.07
C LEU A 18 -11.76 -2.64 12.36
N MET A 19 -12.47 -3.60 12.93
CA MET A 19 -13.73 -4.10 12.37
C MET A 19 -14.83 -3.04 12.43
N ARG A 20 -14.88 -2.24 13.50
CA ARG A 20 -15.85 -1.13 13.60
C ARG A 20 -15.62 -0.09 12.51
N ALA A 21 -14.38 0.30 12.28
CA ALA A 21 -14.02 1.23 11.22
C ALA A 21 -14.44 0.73 9.82
N LEU A 22 -14.35 -0.57 9.55
CA LEU A 22 -14.79 -1.18 8.30
C LEU A 22 -16.32 -1.26 8.17
N LEU A 23 -17.05 -1.33 9.29
CA LEU A 23 -18.51 -1.35 9.33
C LEU A 23 -19.09 0.05 9.13
N ASP A 24 -18.45 1.08 9.68
CA ASP A 24 -18.91 2.47 9.59
C ASP A 24 -18.79 3.02 8.15
N GLY A 25 -17.86 2.48 7.33
CA GLY A 25 -17.79 2.81 5.91
C GLY A 25 -16.51 2.36 5.21
N PRO A 26 -16.30 2.83 3.96
CA PRO A 26 -15.08 2.54 3.22
C PRO A 26 -13.87 3.19 3.92
N ALA A 27 -12.92 2.37 4.37
CA ALA A 27 -11.76 2.83 5.12
C ALA A 27 -10.45 2.55 4.38
N THR A 28 -9.51 3.48 4.41
CA THR A 28 -8.15 3.26 3.92
C THR A 28 -7.28 2.59 4.99
N VAL A 29 -6.12 2.07 4.60
CA VAL A 29 -5.14 1.53 5.58
C VAL A 29 -4.76 2.59 6.62
N LYS A 30 -4.71 3.87 6.24
CA LYS A 30 -4.37 4.96 7.16
C LYS A 30 -5.46 5.15 8.21
N ASP A 31 -6.73 5.09 7.80
CA ASP A 31 -7.86 5.21 8.71
C ASP A 31 -7.90 4.01 9.67
N LEU A 32 -7.68 2.79 9.14
CA LEU A 32 -7.60 1.59 9.98
C LEU A 32 -6.46 1.67 11.01
N MET A 33 -5.31 2.27 10.67
CA MET A 33 -4.23 2.48 11.63
C MET A 33 -4.64 3.46 12.73
N HIS A 34 -5.31 4.56 12.36
CA HIS A 34 -5.78 5.57 13.30
C HIS A 34 -6.76 4.97 14.31
N GLU A 35 -7.76 4.24 13.83
CA GLU A 35 -8.80 3.66 14.69
C GLU A 35 -8.31 2.48 15.53
N SER A 36 -7.47 1.61 14.98
CA SER A 36 -7.03 0.38 15.67
C SER A 36 -5.76 0.55 16.53
N GLY A 37 -5.01 1.63 16.33
CA GLY A 37 -3.68 1.84 16.91
C GLY A 37 -2.61 0.87 16.38
N LEU A 38 -2.92 0.09 15.32
CA LEU A 38 -2.00 -0.89 14.75
C LEU A 38 -1.02 -0.25 13.75
N SER A 39 0.15 -0.88 13.61
CA SER A 39 1.11 -0.48 12.58
C SER A 39 0.57 -0.68 11.16
N ALA A 40 1.05 0.12 10.20
CA ALA A 40 0.73 0.00 8.78
C ALA A 40 0.96 -1.43 8.24
N CYS A 41 2.04 -2.08 8.68
CA CYS A 41 2.38 -3.44 8.29
C CYS A 41 1.32 -4.45 8.77
N THR A 42 0.85 -4.28 10.00
CA THR A 42 -0.19 -5.15 10.59
C THR A 42 -1.52 -4.93 9.89
N CYS A 43 -1.95 -3.67 9.69
CA CYS A 43 -3.19 -3.36 8.97
C CYS A 43 -3.17 -3.94 7.54
N ARG A 44 -2.06 -3.80 6.80
CA ARG A 44 -1.92 -4.40 5.46
C ARG A 44 -2.04 -5.93 5.48
N ARG A 45 -1.47 -6.60 6.48
CA ARG A 45 -1.61 -8.06 6.62
C ARG A 45 -3.05 -8.46 6.89
N TYR A 46 -3.74 -7.72 7.76
CA TYR A 46 -5.15 -7.94 8.07
C TYR A 46 -6.04 -7.77 6.85
N VAL A 47 -5.91 -6.63 6.17
CA VAL A 47 -6.65 -6.34 4.94
C VAL A 47 -6.40 -7.40 3.87
N ASN A 48 -5.15 -7.84 3.67
CA ASN A 48 -4.86 -8.90 2.71
C ASN A 48 -5.50 -10.25 3.10
N ALA A 49 -5.53 -10.58 4.40
CA ALA A 49 -6.19 -11.79 4.89
C ALA A 49 -7.70 -11.74 4.67
N LEU A 50 -8.34 -10.61 5.00
CA LEU A 50 -9.77 -10.37 4.82
C LEU A 50 -10.17 -10.38 3.33
N ARG A 51 -9.36 -9.77 2.46
CA ARG A 51 -9.58 -9.75 1.01
C ARG A 51 -9.42 -11.14 0.41
N LYS A 52 -8.42 -11.91 0.85
CA LYS A 52 -8.27 -13.32 0.44
C LYS A 52 -9.45 -14.18 0.88
N ALA A 53 -10.06 -13.87 2.02
CA ALA A 53 -11.26 -14.51 2.51
C ALA A 53 -12.56 -13.96 1.89
N ARG A 54 -12.48 -13.02 0.93
CA ARG A 54 -13.64 -12.37 0.28
C ARG A 54 -14.60 -11.65 1.23
N VAL A 55 -14.11 -11.21 2.40
CA VAL A 55 -14.90 -10.44 3.38
C VAL A 55 -14.94 -8.95 3.02
N ILE A 56 -13.87 -8.46 2.37
CA ILE A 56 -13.73 -7.07 1.95
C ILE A 56 -13.29 -7.00 0.49
N HIS A 57 -13.61 -5.88 -0.15
CA HIS A 57 -13.20 -5.55 -1.51
C HIS A 57 -12.71 -4.10 -1.56
N VAL A 58 -11.87 -3.78 -2.55
CA VAL A 58 -11.52 -2.40 -2.84
C VAL A 58 -12.74 -1.72 -3.47
N LYS A 59 -13.33 -0.75 -2.78
CA LYS A 59 -14.48 0.01 -3.29
C LYS A 59 -14.04 1.16 -4.19
N LEU A 60 -12.99 1.88 -3.77
CA LEU A 60 -12.52 3.10 -4.42
C LEU A 60 -10.98 3.20 -4.36
N TRP A 61 -10.42 3.89 -5.35
CA TRP A 61 -9.01 4.29 -5.37
C TRP A 61 -8.92 5.79 -5.14
N ASP A 62 -8.50 6.17 -3.93
CA ASP A 62 -8.34 7.55 -3.53
C ASP A 62 -6.96 8.11 -3.94
N VAL A 63 -6.89 9.44 -3.99
CA VAL A 63 -5.72 10.22 -4.37
C VAL A 63 -4.83 10.41 -3.13
N ASP A 64 -3.58 9.99 -3.25
CA ASP A 64 -2.54 10.25 -2.25
C ASP A 64 -2.21 11.76 -2.18
N SER A 65 -1.55 12.20 -1.11
CA SER A 65 -1.12 13.60 -0.93
C SER A 65 -0.24 14.13 -2.07
N TYR A 66 0.38 13.23 -2.83
CA TYR A 66 1.18 13.54 -4.02
C TYR A 66 0.39 13.49 -5.34
N GLY A 67 -0.95 13.49 -5.29
CA GLY A 67 -1.83 13.46 -6.47
C GLY A 67 -1.91 12.08 -7.16
N LYS A 68 -1.32 11.03 -6.57
CA LYS A 68 -1.31 9.68 -7.15
C LYS A 68 -2.54 8.90 -6.69
N ARG A 69 -3.40 8.44 -7.61
CA ARG A 69 -4.54 7.54 -7.33
C ARG A 69 -4.06 6.13 -6.92
N SER A 70 -3.51 6.01 -5.72
CA SER A 70 -2.88 4.77 -5.23
C SER A 70 -3.40 4.28 -3.89
N LEU A 71 -4.22 5.05 -3.20
CA LEU A 71 -4.76 4.67 -1.89
C LEU A 71 -6.01 3.81 -2.10
N ALA A 72 -6.00 2.58 -1.63
CA ALA A 72 -7.18 1.71 -1.69
C ALA A 72 -8.08 1.99 -0.48
N SER A 73 -9.36 2.23 -0.74
CA SER A 73 -10.42 2.28 0.28
C SER A 73 -11.20 0.97 0.24
N TYR A 74 -11.27 0.29 1.38
CA TYR A 74 -11.86 -1.04 1.52
C TYR A 74 -13.24 -0.95 2.13
N ALA A 75 -14.20 -1.70 1.58
CA ALA A 75 -15.53 -1.85 2.14
C ALA A 75 -15.84 -3.32 2.40
N ILE A 76 -16.71 -3.57 3.38
CA ILE A 76 -17.23 -4.92 3.65
C ILE A 76 -18.14 -5.36 2.51
N GLY A 77 -18.01 -6.63 2.12
CA GLY A 77 -18.85 -7.29 1.14
C GLY A 77 -18.03 -8.17 0.21
N ASP A 78 -18.70 -9.20 -0.30
CA ASP A 78 -18.15 -10.11 -1.29
C ASP A 78 -18.43 -9.57 -2.71
N LYS A 79 -17.58 -8.66 -3.15
CA LYS A 79 -17.61 -8.08 -4.50
C LYS A 79 -16.21 -8.13 -5.10
N ASP A 80 -16.14 -8.00 -6.43
CA ASP A 80 -14.87 -7.83 -7.11
C ASP A 80 -14.25 -6.47 -6.77
N ASP A 81 -12.92 -6.41 -6.79
CA ASP A 81 -12.20 -5.18 -6.53
C ASP A 81 -12.43 -4.15 -7.64
N ALA A 82 -12.64 -2.90 -7.25
CA ALA A 82 -12.73 -1.79 -8.19
C ALA A 82 -11.46 -1.70 -9.05
N PRO A 83 -11.60 -1.56 -10.38
CA PRO A 83 -10.44 -1.44 -11.27
C PRO A 83 -9.67 -0.16 -10.96
N ARG A 84 -8.34 -0.23 -11.05
CA ARG A 84 -7.50 0.98 -10.98
C ARG A 84 -7.69 1.77 -12.27
N ALA A 85 -7.94 3.07 -12.14
CA ALA A 85 -7.96 3.96 -13.30
C ALA A 85 -6.62 3.87 -14.05
N PRO A 86 -6.63 3.70 -15.39
CA PRO A 86 -5.39 3.66 -16.16
C PRO A 86 -4.68 5.01 -16.04
N LYS A 87 -3.34 4.96 -15.97
CA LYS A 87 -2.54 6.18 -16.00
C LYS A 87 -2.77 6.94 -17.30
N SER A 88 -2.99 8.25 -17.19
CA SER A 88 -3.00 9.16 -18.33
C SER A 88 -1.69 9.05 -19.13
N SER A 89 -1.73 9.37 -20.42
CA SER A 89 -0.53 9.43 -21.28
C SER A 89 0.53 10.36 -20.69
N ALA A 90 0.11 11.53 -20.19
CA ALA A 90 0.98 12.50 -19.54
C ALA A 90 1.63 11.94 -18.25
N GLU A 91 0.88 11.19 -17.45
CA GLU A 91 1.39 10.54 -16.23
C GLU A 91 2.38 9.41 -16.54
N ARG A 92 2.14 8.66 -17.63
CA ARG A 92 3.06 7.63 -18.12
C ARG A 92 4.40 8.23 -18.56
N GLU A 93 4.36 9.33 -19.31
CA GLU A 93 5.57 10.03 -19.75
C GLU A 93 6.33 10.68 -18.59
N ALA A 94 5.62 11.30 -17.64
CA ALA A 94 6.22 11.84 -16.43
C ALA A 94 6.94 10.74 -15.61
N ALA A 95 6.29 9.59 -15.41
CA ALA A 95 6.89 8.45 -14.72
C ALA A 95 8.10 7.88 -15.48
N ARG A 96 8.07 7.84 -16.82
CA ARG A 96 9.22 7.44 -17.64
C ARG A 96 10.39 8.41 -17.46
N ARG A 97 10.13 9.72 -17.52
CA ARG A 97 11.16 10.77 -17.31
C ARG A 97 11.76 10.69 -15.91
N GLU A 98 10.93 10.48 -14.89
CA GLU A 98 11.38 10.32 -13.50
C GLU A 98 12.29 9.08 -13.34
N ARG A 99 11.90 7.93 -13.89
CA ARG A 99 12.74 6.70 -13.90
C ARG A 99 14.08 6.93 -14.59
N LEU A 100 14.08 7.63 -15.72
CA LEU A 100 15.32 7.95 -16.45
C LEU A 100 16.23 8.87 -15.62
N ARG A 101 15.66 9.89 -14.96
CA ARG A 101 16.38 10.79 -14.04
C ARG A 101 16.98 10.03 -12.86
N GLN A 102 16.22 9.11 -12.26
CA GLN A 102 16.70 8.26 -11.16
C GLN A 102 17.85 7.35 -11.61
N LYS A 103 17.71 6.67 -12.76
CA LYS A 103 18.77 5.82 -13.33
C LYS A 103 20.04 6.63 -13.61
N ASN A 104 19.90 7.84 -14.15
CA ASN A 104 21.03 8.72 -14.41
C ASN A 104 21.66 9.24 -13.11
N ARG A 105 20.87 9.54 -12.07
CA ARG A 105 21.38 9.93 -10.75
C ARG A 105 22.19 8.82 -10.09
N THR A 106 21.67 7.59 -10.10
CA THR A 106 22.37 6.41 -9.56
C THR A 106 23.67 6.13 -10.31
N ARG A 107 23.68 6.24 -11.65
CA ARG A 107 24.90 6.11 -12.47
C ARG A 107 25.96 7.15 -12.11
N ARG A 108 25.56 8.41 -11.91
CA ARG A 108 26.48 9.48 -11.50
C ARG A 108 27.07 9.23 -10.11
N ILE A 109 26.25 8.82 -9.15
CA ILE A 109 26.71 8.47 -7.80
C ILE A 109 27.70 7.29 -7.85
N ASN A 110 27.37 6.21 -8.57
CA ASN A 110 28.26 5.05 -8.68
C ASN A 110 29.58 5.37 -9.42
N GLY A 111 29.53 6.26 -10.43
CA GLY A 111 30.73 6.71 -11.14
C GLY A 111 31.65 7.59 -10.28
N ILE A 112 31.08 8.42 -9.39
CA ILE A 112 31.85 9.22 -8.44
C ILE A 112 32.54 8.32 -7.39
N VAL A 113 31.84 7.29 -6.89
CA VAL A 113 32.39 6.33 -5.92
C VAL A 113 33.54 5.49 -6.50
N GLN A 114 33.49 5.14 -7.79
CA GLN A 114 34.61 4.42 -8.44
C GLN A 114 35.86 5.30 -8.61
N ALA A 115 35.71 6.59 -8.90
CA ALA A 115 36.85 7.48 -9.08
C ALA A 115 37.61 7.78 -7.77
N SER A 116 36.94 7.73 -6.62
CA SER A 116 37.54 8.00 -5.30
C SER A 116 38.23 6.79 -4.64
N VAL A 117 38.02 5.57 -5.13
CA VAL A 117 38.60 4.34 -4.56
C VAL A 117 39.89 3.91 -5.30
N THR A 118 40.21 4.56 -6.42
CA THR A 118 41.39 4.27 -7.25
C THR A 118 42.46 5.37 -7.19
N ALA A 119 42.31 6.36 -6.32
CA ALA A 119 43.31 7.38 -6.01
C ALA A 119 43.89 7.15 -4.61
#